data_AF-A0A520HS40-F1
#
_entry.id   AF-A0A520HS40-F1
#
_cell.length_a   1.000
_cell.length_b   1.000
_cell.length_c   1.000
_cell.angle_alpha   90.00
_cell.angle_beta   90.00
_cell.angle_gamma   90.00
#
_symmetry.space_group_name_H-M   'P 1'
#
loop_
_entity.id
_entity.type
_entity.pdbx_description
1 polymer ?
#
loop_
_entity_poly.entity_id
_entity_poly.type
_entity_poly.pdbx_seq_one_letter_code
_entity_poly.pdbx_strand_id
1 'polypeptide(L)'
;MAARRRTGRPGRQQMTARRDGARRYNLGAIAFHWIIAALVFIQLYVGWTFADMPRGDLRTGWFDWHKTLGFAILLLSIARLIWRIANPPPPFPAALQTWERVLARANHALFYVILIGLPATGWMYLSTGKPALTSSTTSLIGGLSWPFIPGLPRGAQVSQTSRPCASSHPSCAP
;
A
#
# COMPACT_ATOMS: atom_id res chain seq x y z
N MET A 1 62.06 -4.53 -41.44
CA MET A 1 61.42 -3.66 -40.42
C MET A 1 60.04 -3.25 -40.89
N ALA A 2 58.98 -3.85 -40.35
CA ALA A 2 57.60 -3.38 -40.59
C ALA A 2 56.78 -3.60 -39.32
N ALA A 3 56.74 -2.58 -38.46
CA ALA A 3 55.95 -2.59 -37.24
C ALA A 3 54.48 -2.28 -37.57
N ARG A 4 53.66 -3.33 -37.62
CA ARG A 4 52.22 -3.24 -37.85
C ARG A 4 51.56 -2.62 -36.61
N ARG A 5 51.19 -1.33 -36.67
CA ARG A 5 50.42 -0.65 -35.62
C ARG A 5 49.02 -1.29 -35.53
N ARG A 6 48.74 -1.99 -34.44
CA ARG A 6 47.38 -2.41 -34.06
C ARG A 6 46.61 -1.19 -33.55
N THR A 7 45.73 -0.64 -34.37
CA THR A 7 44.72 0.34 -33.94
C THR A 7 43.60 -0.39 -33.21
N GLY A 8 43.71 -0.50 -31.89
CA GLY A 8 42.62 -0.95 -31.02
C GLY A 8 41.57 0.16 -30.89
N ARG A 9 40.35 -0.06 -31.38
CA ARG A 9 39.22 0.88 -31.36
C ARG A 9 38.55 0.81 -29.96
N PRO A 10 38.71 1.79 -29.05
CA PRO A 10 38.21 1.68 -27.66
C PRO A 10 36.70 1.96 -27.50
N GLY A 11 36.02 2.47 -28.54
CA GLY A 11 34.67 3.03 -28.41
C GLY A 11 33.52 2.03 -28.28
N ARG A 12 33.69 0.75 -28.66
CA ARG A 12 32.56 -0.21 -28.70
C ARG A 12 32.32 -0.91 -27.36
N GLN A 13 33.36 -1.10 -26.55
CA GLN A 13 33.29 -1.84 -25.28
C GLN A 13 32.77 -0.97 -24.11
N GLN A 14 33.02 0.34 -24.16
CA GLN A 14 32.50 1.26 -23.13
C GLN A 14 30.99 1.48 -23.22
N MET A 15 30.41 1.38 -24.43
CA MET A 15 28.97 1.59 -24.65
C MET A 15 28.11 0.40 -24.16
N THR A 16 28.63 -0.83 -24.20
CA THR A 16 27.94 -2.01 -23.65
C THR A 16 27.97 -2.00 -22.13
N ALA A 17 29.14 -1.73 -21.52
CA ALA A 17 29.28 -1.65 -20.06
C ALA A 17 28.38 -0.56 -19.43
N ARG A 18 28.20 0.58 -20.11
CA ARG A 18 27.29 1.65 -19.65
C ARG A 18 25.81 1.25 -19.75
N ARG A 19 25.43 0.44 -20.75
CA ARG A 19 24.07 -0.12 -20.88
C ARG A 19 23.79 -1.20 -19.82
N ASP A 20 24.80 -1.99 -19.49
CA ASP A 20 24.68 -3.04 -18.46
C ASP A 20 24.58 -2.43 -17.05
N GLY A 21 25.29 -1.32 -16.78
CA GLY A 21 25.16 -0.54 -15.53
C GLY A 21 23.81 0.15 -15.37
N ALA A 22 23.22 0.67 -16.46
CA ALA A 22 21.87 1.27 -16.44
C ALA A 22 20.74 0.21 -16.32
N ARG A 23 20.97 -1.02 -16.79
CA ARG A 23 20.04 -2.16 -16.63
C ARG A 23 20.07 -2.83 -15.27
N ARG A 24 21.04 -2.53 -14.40
CA ARG A 24 21.02 -2.93 -12.98
C ARG A 24 20.07 -2.08 -12.13
N TYR A 25 19.26 -1.23 -12.74
CA TYR A 25 18.08 -0.70 -12.08
C TYR A 25 17.12 -1.86 -11.84
N ASN A 26 16.80 -2.14 -10.57
CA ASN A 26 16.05 -3.31 -10.16
C ASN A 26 14.64 -3.28 -10.78
N LEU A 27 14.44 -4.00 -11.90
CA LEU A 27 13.18 -4.07 -12.64
C LEU A 27 12.03 -4.55 -11.75
N GLY A 28 12.32 -5.42 -10.78
CA GLY A 28 11.34 -5.84 -9.77
C GLY A 28 10.89 -4.66 -8.90
N ALA A 29 11.82 -3.83 -8.43
CA ALA A 29 11.47 -2.64 -7.66
C ALA A 29 10.65 -1.61 -8.47
N ILE A 30 10.94 -1.45 -9.77
CA ILE A 30 10.12 -0.66 -10.69
C ILE A 30 8.72 -1.24 -10.80
N ALA A 31 8.61 -2.54 -11.10
CA ALA A 31 7.33 -3.20 -11.31
C ALA A 31 6.44 -3.11 -10.06
N PHE A 32 6.96 -3.46 -8.88
CA PHE A 32 6.23 -3.31 -7.62
C PHE A 32 5.76 -1.87 -7.40
N HIS A 33 6.61 -0.89 -7.67
CA HIS A 33 6.24 0.52 -7.50
C HIS A 33 5.07 0.92 -8.40
N TRP A 34 5.14 0.62 -9.70
CA TRP A 34 4.08 0.98 -10.64
C TRP A 34 2.78 0.21 -10.41
N ILE A 35 2.86 -1.07 -10.06
CA ILE A 35 1.68 -1.87 -9.71
C ILE A 35 0.99 -1.27 -8.49
N ILE A 36 1.73 -0.96 -7.43
CA ILE A 36 1.16 -0.34 -6.22
C ILE A 36 0.59 1.04 -6.57
N ALA A 37 1.30 1.86 -7.35
CA ALA A 37 0.81 3.18 -7.75
C ALA A 37 -0.52 3.07 -8.51
N ALA A 38 -0.62 2.18 -9.50
CA ALA A 38 -1.85 1.94 -10.25
C ALA A 38 -2.99 1.47 -9.32
N LEU A 39 -2.72 0.53 -8.42
CA LEU A 39 -3.71 0.06 -7.45
C LEU A 39 -4.19 1.17 -6.51
N VAL A 40 -3.29 2.06 -6.05
CA VAL A 40 -3.66 3.21 -5.21
C VAL A 40 -4.58 4.17 -5.96
N PHE A 41 -4.34 4.45 -7.25
CA PHE A 41 -5.25 5.29 -8.04
C PHE A 41 -6.63 4.65 -8.19
N ILE A 42 -6.68 3.33 -8.46
CA ILE A 42 -7.95 2.59 -8.53
C ILE A 42 -8.64 2.61 -7.17
N GLN A 43 -7.91 2.41 -6.07
CA GLN A 43 -8.44 2.46 -4.70
C GLN A 43 -9.08 3.81 -4.38
N LEU A 44 -8.44 4.91 -4.77
CA LEU A 44 -8.96 6.26 -4.57
C LEU A 44 -10.24 6.48 -5.36
N TYR A 45 -10.26 6.07 -6.63
CA TYR A 45 -11.47 6.13 -7.46
C TYR A 45 -12.63 5.32 -6.86
N VAL A 46 -12.36 4.07 -6.47
CA VAL A 46 -13.35 3.19 -5.84
C VAL A 46 -13.85 3.79 -4.52
N GLY A 47 -12.93 4.26 -3.67
CA GLY A 47 -13.23 4.92 -2.40
C GLY A 47 -14.13 6.14 -2.55
N TRP A 48 -13.83 6.99 -3.52
CA TRP A 48 -14.63 8.16 -3.82
C TRP A 48 -16.02 7.77 -4.33
N THR A 49 -16.10 6.77 -5.19
CA THR A 49 -17.33 6.36 -5.86
C THR A 49 -18.44 5.99 -4.87
N PHE A 50 -18.15 5.20 -3.85
CA PHE A 50 -19.19 4.77 -2.89
C PHE A 50 -19.33 5.68 -1.67
N ALA A 51 -18.49 6.71 -1.52
CA ALA A 51 -18.49 7.59 -0.35
C ALA A 51 -19.88 8.23 -0.12
N ASP A 52 -20.46 8.77 -1.19
CA ASP A 52 -21.75 9.49 -1.15
C ASP A 52 -22.94 8.63 -1.65
N MET A 53 -22.71 7.35 -1.92
CA MET A 53 -23.79 6.46 -2.36
C MET A 53 -24.77 6.15 -1.22
N PRO A 54 -26.08 6.09 -1.51
CA PRO A 54 -27.07 5.56 -0.57
C PRO A 54 -26.74 4.13 -0.15
N ARG A 55 -27.15 3.75 1.07
CA ARG A 55 -27.01 2.36 1.53
C ARG A 55 -27.86 1.44 0.64
N GLY A 56 -27.25 0.38 0.14
CA GLY A 56 -27.88 -0.61 -0.74
C GLY A 56 -26.84 -1.54 -1.36
N ASP A 57 -27.30 -2.52 -2.15
CA ASP A 57 -26.45 -3.59 -2.69
C ASP A 57 -25.32 -3.06 -3.59
N LEU A 58 -25.61 -2.02 -4.38
CA LEU A 58 -24.60 -1.40 -5.25
C LEU A 58 -23.45 -0.81 -4.44
N ARG A 59 -23.76 -0.11 -3.33
CA ARG A 59 -22.74 0.45 -2.42
C ARG A 59 -21.93 -0.65 -1.75
N THR A 60 -22.58 -1.75 -1.37
CA THR A 60 -21.91 -2.92 -0.78
C THR A 60 -20.92 -3.53 -1.77
N GLY A 61 -21.30 -3.69 -3.05
CA GLY A 61 -20.40 -4.20 -4.08
C GLY A 61 -19.14 -3.34 -4.28
N TRP A 62 -19.30 -2.01 -4.33
CA TRP A 62 -18.16 -1.09 -4.41
C TRP A 62 -17.29 -1.11 -3.14
N PHE A 63 -17.90 -1.23 -1.97
CA PHE A 63 -17.18 -1.39 -0.71
C PHE A 63 -16.39 -2.71 -0.65
N ASP A 64 -16.92 -3.78 -1.24
CA ASP A 64 -16.23 -5.06 -1.34
C ASP A 64 -15.00 -4.99 -2.27
N TRP A 65 -15.09 -4.23 -3.36
CA TRP A 65 -13.92 -3.87 -4.16
C TRP A 65 -12.90 -3.07 -3.37
N HIS A 66 -13.35 -2.06 -2.61
CA HIS A 66 -12.50 -1.20 -1.81
C HIS A 66 -11.67 -1.99 -0.78
N LYS A 67 -12.31 -2.88 0.00
CA LYS A 67 -11.60 -3.68 1.00
C LYS A 67 -10.64 -4.69 0.34
N THR A 68 -11.01 -5.24 -0.82
CA THR A 68 -10.19 -6.21 -1.55
C THR A 68 -8.92 -5.58 -2.12
N LEU A 69 -9.08 -4.44 -2.81
CA LEU A 69 -7.96 -3.67 -3.36
C LEU A 69 -7.06 -3.12 -2.25
N GLY A 70 -7.63 -2.65 -1.13
CA GLY A 70 -6.86 -2.20 0.03
C GLY A 70 -5.99 -3.32 0.61
N PHE A 71 -6.52 -4.53 0.69
CA PHE A 71 -5.76 -5.71 1.11
C PHE A 71 -4.62 -6.07 0.14
N ALA A 72 -4.88 -6.03 -1.17
CA ALA A 72 -3.86 -6.27 -2.17
C ALA A 72 -2.71 -5.25 -2.07
N ILE A 73 -3.03 -3.97 -1.88
CA ILE A 73 -2.05 -2.90 -1.67
C ILE A 73 -1.23 -3.15 -0.41
N LEU A 74 -1.86 -3.59 0.69
CA LEU A 74 -1.16 -3.93 1.94
C LEU A 74 -0.11 -5.02 1.72
N LEU A 75 -0.51 -6.15 1.12
CA LEU A 75 0.37 -7.28 0.87
C LEU A 75 1.53 -6.91 -0.08
N LEU A 76 1.23 -6.20 -1.16
CA LEU A 76 2.26 -5.73 -2.11
C LEU A 76 3.20 -4.70 -1.47
N SER A 77 2.69 -3.82 -0.60
CA SER A 77 3.51 -2.84 0.12
C SER A 77 4.46 -3.50 1.10
N ILE A 78 4.01 -4.55 1.82
CA ILE A 78 4.85 -5.38 2.69
C ILE A 78 5.91 -6.11 1.85
N ALA A 79 5.51 -6.77 0.76
CA ALA A 79 6.45 -7.45 -0.14
C ALA A 79 7.50 -6.48 -0.70
N ARG A 80 7.10 -5.27 -1.08
CA ARG A 80 8.01 -4.21 -1.52
C ARG A 80 8.95 -3.74 -0.41
N LEU A 81 8.48 -3.65 0.83
CA LEU A 81 9.32 -3.31 1.98
C LEU A 81 10.38 -4.39 2.23
N ILE A 82 9.98 -5.66 2.24
CA ILE A 82 10.90 -6.81 2.36
C ILE A 82 11.93 -6.78 1.23
N TRP A 83 11.48 -6.56 -0.01
CA TRP A 83 12.36 -6.46 -1.17
C TRP A 83 13.38 -5.32 -1.04
N ARG A 84 12.96 -4.16 -0.54
CA ARG A 84 13.85 -3.00 -0.30
C ARG A 84 14.89 -3.29 0.78
N ILE A 85 14.53 -4.02 1.83
CA ILE A 85 15.46 -4.43 2.89
C ILE A 85 16.48 -5.44 2.32
N ALA A 86 16.02 -6.39 1.49
CA ALA A 86 16.89 -7.36 0.82
C ALA A 86 17.77 -6.75 -0.30
N ASN A 87 17.31 -5.66 -0.91
CA ASN A 87 17.99 -4.98 -2.02
C ASN A 87 18.17 -3.48 -1.68
N PRO A 88 19.08 -3.13 -0.76
CA PRO A 88 19.27 -1.76 -0.34
C PRO A 88 19.67 -0.87 -1.52
N PRO A 89 19.02 0.30 -1.70
CA PRO A 89 19.34 1.20 -2.80
C PRO A 89 20.75 1.79 -2.65
N PRO A 90 21.43 2.09 -3.77
CA PRO A 90 22.74 2.73 -3.74
C PRO A 90 22.70 4.08 -3.00
N PRO A 91 23.79 4.48 -2.34
CA PRO A 91 23.83 5.71 -1.55
C PRO A 91 23.53 6.94 -2.41
N PHE A 92 22.89 7.94 -1.80
CA PHE A 92 22.59 9.20 -2.46
C PHE A 92 23.88 9.86 -2.98
N PRO A 93 23.88 10.43 -4.20
CA PRO A 93 25.01 11.20 -4.71
C PRO A 93 25.48 12.26 -3.70
N ALA A 94 26.80 12.42 -3.59
CA ALA A 94 27.40 13.41 -2.68
C ALA A 94 26.93 14.84 -3.01
N ALA A 95 26.57 15.10 -4.28
CA ALA A 95 26.09 16.37 -4.80
C ALA A 95 24.68 16.78 -4.34
N LEU A 96 23.87 15.87 -3.78
CA LEU A 96 22.55 16.26 -3.23
C LEU A 96 22.74 17.12 -1.99
N GLN A 97 21.91 18.15 -1.84
CA GLN A 97 21.88 18.94 -0.62
C GLN A 97 21.32 18.11 0.55
N THR A 98 21.75 18.43 1.77
CA THR A 98 21.37 17.64 2.96
C THR A 98 19.85 17.66 3.20
N TRP A 99 19.17 18.78 2.94
CA TRP A 99 17.71 18.87 3.08
C TRP A 99 16.96 18.02 2.05
N GLU A 100 17.43 17.93 0.81
CA GLU A 100 16.85 17.06 -0.23
C GLU A 100 16.91 15.58 0.18
N ARG A 101 18.04 15.17 0.77
CA ARG A 101 18.22 13.81 1.30
C ARG A 101 17.27 13.52 2.46
N VAL A 102 17.05 14.48 3.34
CA VAL A 102 16.11 14.35 4.47
C VAL A 102 14.68 14.25 3.96
N LEU A 103 14.25 15.15 3.07
CA LEU A 103 12.90 15.12 2.49
C LEU A 103 12.63 13.83 1.72
N ALA A 104 13.58 13.35 0.92
CA ALA A 104 13.44 12.09 0.19
C ALA A 104 13.20 10.91 1.15
N ARG A 105 13.94 10.84 2.26
CA ARG A 105 13.76 9.81 3.29
C ARG A 105 12.42 9.95 4.02
N ALA A 106 12.07 11.18 4.40
CA ALA A 106 10.81 11.48 5.09
C ALA A 106 9.60 11.08 4.25
N ASN A 107 9.56 11.45 2.97
CA ASN A 107 8.48 11.06 2.06
C ASN A 107 8.38 9.54 1.93
N HIS A 108 9.51 8.84 1.75
CA HIS A 108 9.48 7.37 1.67
C HIS A 108 8.91 6.75 2.95
N ALA A 109 9.35 7.21 4.12
CA ALA A 109 8.83 6.72 5.40
C ALA A 109 7.33 7.01 5.53
N LEU A 110 6.90 8.23 5.21
CA LEU A 110 5.51 8.64 5.25
C LEU A 110 4.63 7.78 4.34
N PHE A 111 5.04 7.56 3.09
CA PHE A 111 4.30 6.70 2.16
C PHE A 111 4.22 5.26 2.67
N TYR A 112 5.27 4.70 3.27
CA TYR A 112 5.19 3.37 3.88
C TYR A 112 4.19 3.33 5.03
N VAL A 113 4.22 4.33 5.91
CA VAL A 113 3.28 4.43 7.04
C VAL A 113 1.84 4.52 6.54
N ILE A 114 1.56 5.34 5.54
CA ILE A 114 0.21 5.53 5.01
C ILE A 114 -0.28 4.28 4.27
N LEU A 115 0.54 3.72 3.37
CA LEU A 115 0.15 2.58 2.52
C LEU A 115 0.02 1.27 3.29
N ILE A 116 0.67 1.13 4.44
CA ILE A 116 0.55 -0.05 5.31
C ILE A 116 -0.47 0.23 6.42
N GLY A 117 -0.35 1.37 7.09
CA GLY A 117 -1.16 1.74 8.24
C GLY A 117 -2.63 1.90 7.90
N LEU A 118 -2.98 2.64 6.84
CA LEU A 118 -4.40 2.86 6.51
C LEU A 118 -5.11 1.54 6.15
N PRO A 119 -4.61 0.69 5.24
CA PRO A 119 -5.28 -0.59 4.96
C PRO A 119 -5.29 -1.54 6.17
N ALA A 120 -4.22 -1.56 6.97
CA ALA A 120 -4.19 -2.36 8.19
C ALA A 120 -5.26 -1.91 9.20
N THR A 121 -5.42 -0.60 9.41
CA THR A 121 -6.50 -0.07 10.26
C THR A 121 -7.88 -0.39 9.70
N GLY A 122 -8.06 -0.34 8.38
CA GLY A 122 -9.31 -0.78 7.74
C GLY A 122 -9.63 -2.26 8.00
N TRP A 123 -8.63 -3.13 7.93
CA TRP A 123 -8.80 -4.54 8.28
C TRP A 123 -9.10 -4.76 9.78
N MET A 124 -8.43 -4.01 10.67
CA MET A 124 -8.74 -4.02 12.11
C MET A 124 -10.17 -3.53 12.39
N TYR A 125 -10.62 -2.50 11.67
CA TYR A 125 -11.97 -1.96 11.79
C TYR A 125 -13.02 -3.02 11.41
N LEU A 126 -12.83 -3.71 10.29
CA LEU A 126 -13.70 -4.83 9.89
C LEU A 126 -13.69 -5.98 10.94
N SER A 127 -12.53 -6.23 11.56
CA SER A 127 -12.36 -7.30 12.57
C SER A 127 -13.03 -7.02 13.92
N THR A 128 -13.34 -5.76 14.23
CA THR A 128 -13.99 -5.35 15.50
C THR A 128 -15.46 -4.95 15.32
N GLY A 129 -15.89 -4.74 14.08
CA GLY A 129 -17.23 -4.32 13.72
C GLY A 129 -18.28 -5.44 13.70
N LYS A 130 -19.48 -5.10 13.24
CA LYS A 130 -20.61 -6.03 13.10
C LYS A 130 -20.29 -7.30 12.28
N PRO A 131 -19.54 -7.25 11.17
CA PRO A 131 -19.21 -8.46 10.40
C PRO A 131 -18.47 -9.54 11.19
N ALA A 132 -17.66 -9.15 12.18
CA ALA A 132 -16.91 -10.08 13.03
C ALA A 132 -17.79 -10.81 14.06
N LEU A 133 -19.02 -10.35 14.29
CA LEU A 133 -19.99 -11.02 15.15
C LEU A 133 -20.69 -12.17 14.44
N THR A 134 -20.93 -12.02 13.13
CA THR A 134 -21.64 -13.01 12.31
C THR A 134 -20.72 -13.95 11.55
N SER A 135 -19.44 -13.60 11.37
CA SER A 135 -18.47 -14.40 10.62
C SER A 135 -17.06 -14.30 11.20
N SER A 136 -16.25 -15.34 11.01
CA SER A 136 -14.83 -15.35 11.43
C SER A 136 -13.88 -14.84 10.33
N THR A 137 -14.42 -14.55 9.15
CA THR A 137 -13.66 -14.15 7.95
C THR A 137 -14.29 -12.92 7.30
N THR A 138 -13.46 -12.10 6.63
CA THR A 138 -13.92 -11.10 5.67
C THR A 138 -13.96 -11.70 4.28
N SER A 139 -15.10 -11.62 3.61
CA SER A 139 -15.23 -12.06 2.22
C SER A 139 -14.56 -11.06 1.29
N LEU A 140 -13.47 -11.44 0.62
CA LEU A 140 -12.90 -10.67 -0.47
C LEU A 140 -13.52 -11.11 -1.79
N ILE A 141 -13.44 -10.25 -2.81
CA ILE A 141 -13.92 -10.60 -4.15
C ILE A 141 -13.16 -11.82 -4.70
N GLY A 142 -13.90 -12.72 -5.34
CA GLY A 142 -13.35 -13.99 -5.86
C GLY A 142 -13.49 -15.18 -4.90
N GLY A 143 -14.27 -15.06 -3.82
CA GLY A 143 -14.49 -16.14 -2.86
C GLY A 143 -13.36 -16.33 -1.85
N LEU A 144 -12.33 -15.48 -1.91
CA LEU A 144 -11.21 -15.52 -0.97
C LEU A 144 -11.66 -15.00 0.40
N SER A 145 -11.80 -15.90 1.37
CA SER A 145 -12.12 -15.53 2.75
C SER A 145 -10.84 -15.35 3.54
N TRP A 146 -10.55 -14.12 3.97
CA TRP A 146 -9.38 -13.86 4.81
C TRP A 146 -9.81 -13.83 6.30
N PRO A 147 -9.09 -14.52 7.20
CA PRO A 147 -9.46 -14.54 8.61
C PRO A 147 -9.39 -13.15 9.23
N PHE A 148 -10.28 -12.87 10.19
CA PHE A 148 -10.12 -11.71 11.06
C PHE A 148 -8.94 -11.89 12.01
N ILE A 149 -8.42 -10.78 12.53
CA ILE A 149 -7.30 -10.81 13.47
C ILE A 149 -7.76 -11.49 14.78
N PRO A 150 -7.15 -12.62 15.18
CA PRO A 150 -7.49 -13.29 16.43
C PRO A 150 -7.10 -12.42 17.63
N GLY A 151 -7.94 -12.42 18.68
CA GLY A 151 -7.67 -11.70 19.92
C GLY A 151 -8.17 -10.25 20.00
N LEU A 152 -8.77 -9.69 18.93
CA LEU A 152 -9.42 -8.39 19.00
C LEU A 152 -10.85 -8.49 19.59
N PRO A 153 -11.29 -7.53 20.44
CA PRO A 153 -12.66 -7.48 20.94
C PRO A 153 -13.67 -7.32 19.79
N ARG A 154 -14.54 -8.31 19.61
CA ARG A 154 -15.58 -8.27 18.57
C ARG A 154 -16.78 -7.50 19.09
N GLY A 155 -17.36 -6.62 18.27
CA GLY A 155 -18.51 -5.80 18.67
C GLY A 155 -18.17 -4.56 19.51
N ALA A 156 -16.89 -4.18 19.61
CA ALA A 156 -16.48 -2.95 20.30
C ALA A 156 -17.18 -1.69 19.75
N GLN A 157 -17.52 -1.69 18.47
CA GLN A 157 -18.27 -0.61 17.82
C GLN A 157 -19.76 -0.60 18.21
N VAL A 158 -20.38 -1.78 18.39
CA VAL A 158 -21.81 -1.90 18.75
C VAL A 158 -22.06 -1.32 20.15
N SER A 159 -21.12 -1.55 21.07
CA SER A 159 -21.20 -1.06 22.45
C SER A 159 -21.16 0.47 22.58
N GLN A 160 -20.57 1.18 21.60
CA GLN A 160 -20.52 2.65 21.62
C GLN A 160 -21.80 3.30 21.08
N THR A 161 -22.44 2.69 20.09
CA THR A 161 -23.69 3.21 19.50
C THR A 161 -24.91 2.92 20.38
N SER A 162 -24.80 1.96 21.30
CA SER A 162 -25.88 1.56 22.22
C SER A 162 -25.74 2.17 23.61
N ARG A 163 -24.92 3.21 23.82
CA ARG A 163 -24.96 3.93 25.10
C ARG A 163 -26.42 4.40 25.27
N PRO A 164 -27.18 3.88 26.26
CA PRO A 164 -28.51 4.40 26.53
C PRO A 164 -28.37 5.90 26.75
N CYS A 165 -29.30 6.72 26.22
CA CYS A 165 -29.33 8.16 26.53
C CYS A 165 -29.04 8.30 28.02
N ALA A 166 -27.87 8.83 28.38
CA ALA A 166 -27.60 9.14 29.77
C ALA A 166 -28.69 10.14 30.16
N SER A 167 -29.39 9.85 31.24
CA SER A 167 -30.63 10.50 31.69
C SER A 167 -30.55 12.02 31.93
N SER A 168 -29.43 12.66 31.59
CA SER A 168 -29.17 14.08 31.74
C SER A 168 -29.16 14.89 30.43
N HIS A 169 -29.36 14.26 29.26
CA HIS A 169 -29.39 15.01 27.98
C HIS A 169 -30.82 15.53 27.66
N PRO A 170 -31.03 16.86 27.57
CA PRO A 170 -32.37 17.46 27.39
C PRO A 170 -33.03 17.17 26.04
N SER A 171 -32.30 16.55 25.10
CA SER A 171 -32.80 16.17 23.77
C SER A 171 -33.40 14.76 23.70
N CYS A 172 -33.44 14.00 24.80
CA CYS A 172 -34.04 12.65 24.87
C CYS A 172 -35.41 12.61 25.61
N ALA A 173 -36.10 13.75 25.79
CA ALA A 173 -37.46 13.76 26.33
C ALA A 173 -38.50 13.49 25.22
N PRO A 174 -39.60 12.78 25.51
CA PRO A 174 -40.63 12.39 24.54
C PRO A 174 -41.43 13.56 23.96
#